data_AF-A0A1W1EEJ2-F1
#
_entry.id   AF-A0A1W1EEJ2-F1
#
_cell.length_a   1.000
_cell.length_b   1.000
_cell.length_c   1.000
_cell.angle_alpha   90.00
_cell.angle_beta   90.00
_cell.angle_gamma   90.00
#
_symmetry.space_group_name_H-M   'P 1'
#
loop_
_entity.id
_entity.type
_entity.pdbx_description
1 polymer ?
#
loop_
_entity_poly.entity_id
_entity_poly.type
_entity_poly.pdbx_seq_one_letter_code
_entity_poly.pdbx_strand_id
1 'polypeptide(L)'
;MSLALARKYRPSTFDDLIGQESVSQTLSLALDGNRLSHAYLFSGLRGSGKTSTARIFAKALLCEKGETSHPCGVCAHCEMSAQNRHMDIIEMDAASTRGIDDIKDLIEHTKYKPSSARYKIFIIDEVHMLTTQAFNALLKTLEEPPSFVKFILATTDPLKLPATILSRTQHFRFKKIPQNLVLKHLEHILSLENVSYEQDAIDIIARSGAGSLRDSLTLLDQAIVYSKNHIDMATVTGMLGIIEPGLLDELLNDILKKDRSKILSFVTLAADYEAEMILDELTLYIKNLLLTQNSKLSAMTIERFFRVIADSKALLALGSDGEFVLTLALFKMVEALEIKNIDDMIKSLGKELQGVEVTEILVTTPDQDENIPHEVITITEEDFVKEKEPKKEAIAEKTATVEEVPTVEKVVNVEDEPEQIVEQAKVDDHLFKKLLEKIYDRNYDLGESFKNNIEFQSFEDGKLTWSSTAQDEDKKQLRTHWGLINMLVKDIFGIETKIVNIAKKKLDSSKPLEQTANIDSSSKEMNLVDESTLQQNVPHTDADASSMIEDVEMKSSCISPEAGETEAAKEKDPSTLLQEPMIKEAIALFDPKKVRIKRNT
;
A
#
# COMPACT_ATOMS: atom_id res chain seq x y z
N MET A 1 1.54 41.20 -3.74
CA MET A 1 1.84 39.76 -3.63
C MET A 1 2.92 39.45 -4.64
N SER A 2 4.06 38.89 -4.23
CA SER A 2 4.97 38.20 -5.14
C SER A 2 4.24 36.99 -5.74
N LEU A 3 4.56 36.65 -6.99
CA LEU A 3 4.10 35.41 -7.62
C LEU A 3 5.10 34.31 -7.25
N ALA A 4 4.64 33.25 -6.59
CA ALA A 4 5.53 32.18 -6.11
C ALA A 4 6.46 31.64 -7.20
N LEU A 5 7.72 31.36 -6.87
CA LEU A 5 8.79 31.06 -7.83
C LEU A 5 8.43 29.89 -8.76
N ALA A 6 7.86 28.82 -8.20
CA ALA A 6 7.39 27.63 -8.94
C ALA A 6 6.26 27.93 -9.95
N ARG A 7 5.64 29.11 -9.91
CA ARG A 7 4.67 29.62 -10.90
C ARG A 7 5.25 30.71 -11.79
N LYS A 8 6.18 31.54 -11.29
CA LYS A 8 6.89 32.58 -12.07
C LYS A 8 7.82 31.96 -13.12
N TYR A 9 8.60 30.95 -12.72
CA TYR A 9 9.58 30.26 -13.57
C TYR A 9 9.01 28.95 -14.16
N ARG A 10 7.72 28.93 -14.50
CA ARG A 10 7.11 27.74 -15.12
C ARG A 10 7.54 27.66 -16.60
N PRO A 11 8.09 26.51 -17.07
CA PRO A 11 8.56 26.36 -18.44
C PRO A 11 7.42 26.61 -19.45
N SER A 12 7.74 27.29 -20.56
CA SER A 12 6.78 27.80 -21.56
C SER A 12 6.99 27.25 -22.97
N THR A 13 8.11 26.55 -23.17
CA THR A 13 8.57 25.85 -24.38
C THR A 13 9.13 24.48 -24.01
N PHE A 14 9.37 23.63 -25.01
CA PHE A 14 9.99 22.32 -24.81
C PHE A 14 11.48 22.38 -24.44
N ASP A 15 12.14 23.49 -24.76
CA ASP A 15 13.56 23.75 -24.46
C ASP A 15 13.79 24.14 -22.98
N ASP A 16 12.76 24.70 -22.33
CA ASP A 16 12.77 25.05 -20.89
C ASP A 16 12.66 23.80 -19.96
N LEU A 17 12.51 22.59 -20.50
CA LEU A 17 12.21 21.37 -19.72
C LEU A 17 13.47 20.63 -19.22
N ILE A 18 13.83 20.91 -17.98
CA ILE A 18 15.06 20.42 -17.33
C ILE A 18 15.02 18.93 -17.00
N GLY A 19 15.98 18.14 -17.50
CA GLY A 19 16.16 16.72 -17.15
C GLY A 19 15.14 15.78 -17.79
N GLN A 20 14.39 16.24 -18.79
CA GLN A 20 13.35 15.47 -19.51
C GLN A 20 13.60 15.48 -21.03
N GLU A 21 14.86 15.58 -21.45
CA GLU A 21 15.30 15.80 -22.83
C GLU A 21 14.73 14.73 -23.78
N SER A 22 14.70 13.46 -23.35
CA SER A 22 14.13 12.35 -24.13
C SER A 22 12.61 12.46 -24.33
N VAL A 23 11.88 13.06 -23.38
CA VAL A 23 10.43 13.30 -23.52
C VAL A 23 10.18 14.50 -24.43
N SER A 24 10.91 15.59 -24.20
CA SER A 24 10.88 16.81 -25.00
C SER A 24 11.17 16.54 -26.49
N GLN A 25 12.27 15.84 -26.78
CA GLN A 25 12.65 15.46 -28.15
C GLN A 25 11.61 14.54 -28.81
N THR A 26 11.06 13.56 -28.08
CA THR A 26 10.08 12.62 -28.66
C THR A 26 8.75 13.29 -28.96
N LEU A 27 8.27 14.20 -28.11
CA LEU A 27 7.05 14.99 -28.37
C LEU A 27 7.26 15.98 -29.53
N SER A 28 8.42 16.62 -29.61
CA SER A 28 8.79 17.51 -30.72
C SER A 28 8.80 16.77 -32.06
N LEU A 29 9.43 15.60 -32.13
CA LEU A 29 9.44 14.74 -33.32
C LEU A 29 8.05 14.18 -33.68
N ALA A 30 7.16 13.99 -32.70
CA ALA A 30 5.78 13.57 -32.95
C ALA A 30 4.90 14.69 -33.52
N LEU A 31 5.14 15.95 -33.11
CA LEU A 31 4.51 17.14 -33.68
C LEU A 31 4.99 17.37 -35.12
N ASP A 32 6.30 17.60 -35.30
CA ASP A 32 6.87 17.99 -36.60
C ASP A 32 6.79 16.86 -37.64
N GLY A 33 6.69 15.60 -37.19
CA GLY A 33 6.46 14.43 -38.04
C GLY A 33 4.99 14.10 -38.30
N ASN A 34 4.03 14.85 -37.73
CA ASN A 34 2.58 14.57 -37.74
C ASN A 34 2.24 13.10 -37.39
N ARG A 35 2.72 12.65 -36.23
CA ARG A 35 2.52 11.29 -35.69
C ARG A 35 1.76 11.35 -34.36
N LEU A 36 0.62 12.01 -34.38
CA LEU A 36 -0.13 12.34 -33.17
C LEU A 36 -1.11 11.23 -32.75
N SER A 37 -0.81 10.57 -31.63
CA SER A 37 -1.78 9.75 -30.88
C SER A 37 -3.07 10.52 -30.55
N HIS A 38 -4.16 9.81 -30.28
CA HIS A 38 -5.38 10.38 -29.70
C HIS A 38 -5.26 10.58 -28.19
N ALA A 39 -4.46 9.75 -27.50
CA ALA A 39 -4.26 9.84 -26.05
C ALA A 39 -2.80 9.63 -25.63
N TYR A 40 -2.40 10.40 -24.62
CA TYR A 40 -1.06 10.46 -24.05
C TYR A 40 -1.14 10.24 -22.54
N LEU A 41 -0.19 9.50 -21.96
CA LEU A 41 -0.07 9.30 -20.52
C LEU A 41 1.31 9.76 -20.04
N PHE A 42 1.34 10.78 -19.20
CA PHE A 42 2.55 11.36 -18.62
C PHE A 42 2.68 10.88 -17.17
N SER A 43 3.61 9.96 -16.89
CA SER A 43 3.80 9.40 -15.54
C SER A 43 5.16 9.76 -14.95
N GLY A 44 5.23 10.04 -13.65
CA GLY A 44 6.49 10.26 -12.93
C GLY A 44 6.31 11.09 -11.67
N LEU A 45 7.40 11.31 -10.93
CA LEU A 45 7.39 12.00 -9.63
C LEU A 45 6.63 13.34 -9.66
N ARG A 46 6.11 13.75 -8.50
CA ARG A 46 5.58 15.10 -8.29
C ARG A 46 6.64 16.13 -8.70
N GLY A 47 6.20 17.24 -9.32
CA GLY A 47 7.10 18.31 -9.76
C GLY A 47 8.15 17.97 -10.82
N SER A 48 8.13 16.78 -11.43
CA SER A 48 9.02 16.38 -12.54
C SER A 48 8.74 17.05 -13.89
N GLY A 49 7.69 17.88 -13.98
CA GLY A 49 7.33 18.65 -15.18
C GLY A 49 6.07 18.19 -15.94
N LYS A 50 5.43 17.09 -15.52
CA LYS A 50 4.25 16.47 -16.21
C LYS A 50 3.22 17.49 -16.72
N THR A 51 2.55 18.21 -15.81
CA THR A 51 1.46 19.15 -16.12
C THR A 51 1.93 20.35 -16.92
N SER A 52 3.16 20.82 -16.69
CA SER A 52 3.74 21.91 -17.48
C SER A 52 3.97 21.44 -18.93
N THR A 53 4.49 20.22 -19.12
CA THR A 53 4.67 19.60 -20.44
C THR A 53 3.33 19.35 -21.13
N ALA A 54 2.28 18.97 -20.40
CA ALA A 54 0.93 18.84 -20.93
C ALA A 54 0.40 20.17 -21.49
N ARG A 55 0.62 21.29 -20.78
CA ARG A 55 0.23 22.64 -21.25
C ARG A 55 1.08 23.12 -22.43
N ILE A 56 2.40 22.86 -22.44
CA ILE A 56 3.29 23.17 -23.57
C ILE A 56 2.87 22.37 -24.82
N PHE A 57 2.58 21.09 -24.66
CA PHE A 57 2.12 20.22 -25.75
C PHE A 57 0.73 20.63 -26.26
N ALA A 58 -0.20 21.01 -25.38
CA ALA A 58 -1.48 21.56 -25.78
C ALA A 58 -1.33 22.87 -26.57
N LYS A 59 -0.47 23.79 -26.11
CA LYS A 59 -0.11 25.04 -26.80
C LYS A 59 0.51 24.79 -28.19
N ALA A 60 1.32 23.75 -28.33
CA ALA A 60 1.91 23.31 -29.60
C ALA A 60 0.86 22.75 -30.58
N LEU A 61 -0.08 21.94 -30.10
CA LEU A 61 -1.18 21.38 -30.90
C LEU A 61 -2.19 22.42 -31.40
N LEU A 62 -2.41 23.50 -30.64
CA LEU A 62 -3.36 24.57 -30.99
C LEU A 62 -2.73 25.79 -31.67
N CYS A 63 -1.43 25.74 -32.01
CA CYS A 63 -0.74 26.86 -32.63
C CYS A 63 -1.29 27.17 -34.04
N GLU A 64 -1.65 28.43 -34.29
CA GLU A 64 -2.14 28.92 -35.60
C GLU A 64 -1.17 28.67 -36.76
N LYS A 65 0.14 28.55 -36.47
CA LYS A 65 1.17 28.24 -37.48
C LYS A 65 1.22 26.75 -37.88
N GLY A 66 0.36 25.92 -37.31
CA GLY A 66 0.34 24.46 -37.47
C GLY A 66 0.82 23.73 -36.21
N GLU A 67 0.71 22.40 -36.22
CA GLU A 67 1.35 21.55 -35.21
C GLU A 67 2.87 21.70 -35.35
N THR A 68 3.55 22.17 -34.28
CA THR A 68 5.00 22.35 -34.30
C THR A 68 5.60 22.25 -32.90
N SER A 69 6.80 21.69 -32.81
CA SER A 69 7.65 21.70 -31.61
C SER A 69 7.85 23.08 -30.99
N HIS A 70 7.91 24.16 -31.77
CA HIS A 70 8.16 25.51 -31.25
C HIS A 70 6.92 26.42 -31.39
N PRO A 71 5.95 26.37 -30.44
CA PRO A 71 4.74 27.18 -30.49
C PRO A 71 5.07 28.68 -30.43
N CYS A 72 4.50 29.44 -31.37
CA CYS A 72 5.02 30.78 -31.69
C CYS A 72 4.85 31.86 -30.61
N GLY A 73 4.11 31.60 -29.53
CA GLY A 73 3.97 32.48 -28.37
C GLY A 73 3.08 33.73 -28.57
N VAL A 74 2.94 34.21 -29.81
CA VAL A 74 2.32 35.51 -30.15
C VAL A 74 0.94 35.44 -30.81
N CYS A 75 0.45 34.23 -31.12
CA CYS A 75 -0.88 34.06 -31.71
C CYS A 75 -1.97 33.92 -30.63
N ALA A 76 -3.24 34.12 -30.98
CA ALA A 76 -4.34 34.19 -30.01
C ALA A 76 -4.46 32.90 -29.20
N HIS A 77 -4.37 31.74 -29.86
CA HIS A 77 -4.36 30.44 -29.17
C HIS A 77 -3.16 30.30 -28.21
N CYS A 78 -1.97 30.78 -28.60
CA CYS A 78 -0.78 30.73 -27.74
C CYS A 78 -0.91 31.64 -26.50
N GLU A 79 -1.44 32.84 -26.65
CA GLU A 79 -1.62 33.78 -25.54
C GLU A 79 -2.72 33.31 -24.58
N MET A 80 -3.89 32.92 -25.10
CA MET A 80 -4.99 32.37 -24.30
C MET A 80 -4.57 31.08 -23.57
N SER A 81 -3.75 30.24 -24.20
CA SER A 81 -3.18 29.04 -23.57
C SER A 81 -2.22 29.40 -22.43
N ALA A 82 -1.28 30.34 -22.65
CA ALA A 82 -0.35 30.79 -21.61
C ALA A 82 -1.07 31.44 -20.41
N GLN A 83 -2.17 32.16 -20.65
CA GLN A 83 -3.03 32.73 -19.61
C GLN A 83 -3.94 31.69 -18.93
N ASN A 84 -4.02 30.45 -19.43
CA ASN A 84 -4.94 29.38 -18.99
C ASN A 84 -6.42 29.79 -19.12
N ARG A 85 -6.75 30.44 -20.25
CA ARG A 85 -8.09 30.95 -20.61
C ARG A 85 -8.62 30.34 -21.92
N HIS A 86 -7.94 29.34 -22.47
CA HIS A 86 -8.26 28.77 -23.77
C HIS A 86 -9.46 27.81 -23.69
N MET A 87 -10.59 28.17 -24.28
CA MET A 87 -11.84 27.38 -24.19
C MET A 87 -11.71 25.94 -24.71
N ASP A 88 -10.87 25.71 -25.72
CA ASP A 88 -10.60 24.36 -26.25
C ASP A 88 -9.53 23.56 -25.48
N ILE A 89 -9.03 24.07 -24.35
CA ILE A 89 -8.19 23.33 -23.39
C ILE A 89 -8.96 23.20 -22.08
N ILE A 90 -9.45 21.99 -21.79
CA ILE A 90 -10.16 21.66 -20.55
C ILE A 90 -9.17 20.94 -19.64
N GLU A 91 -8.80 21.57 -18.53
CA GLU A 91 -7.91 20.99 -17.51
C GLU A 91 -8.73 20.60 -16.27
N MET A 92 -8.60 19.34 -15.84
CA MET A 92 -9.28 18.77 -14.69
C MET A 92 -8.25 18.14 -13.74
N ASP A 93 -8.39 18.36 -12.43
CA ASP A 93 -7.59 17.70 -11.40
C ASP A 93 -8.41 16.55 -10.79
N ALA A 94 -7.99 15.30 -11.04
CA ALA A 94 -8.70 14.13 -10.54
C ALA A 94 -8.61 13.99 -9.01
N ALA A 95 -7.74 14.74 -8.32
CA ALA A 95 -7.71 14.76 -6.86
C ALA A 95 -8.87 15.56 -6.25
N SER A 96 -9.33 16.63 -6.91
CA SER A 96 -10.55 17.36 -6.52
C SER A 96 -11.83 16.79 -7.15
N THR A 97 -11.71 16.26 -8.37
CA THR A 97 -12.82 16.05 -9.29
C THR A 97 -12.81 14.60 -9.76
N ARG A 98 -13.30 13.71 -8.89
CA ARG A 98 -13.17 12.23 -8.99
C ARG A 98 -14.49 11.48 -9.23
N GLY A 99 -15.60 12.20 -9.32
CA GLY A 99 -16.93 11.65 -9.47
C GLY A 99 -17.14 11.00 -10.84
N ILE A 100 -18.14 10.12 -10.92
CA ILE A 100 -18.58 9.58 -12.21
C ILE A 100 -19.23 10.68 -13.06
N ASP A 101 -19.95 11.62 -12.43
CA ASP A 101 -20.70 12.67 -13.11
C ASP A 101 -19.78 13.75 -13.69
N ASP A 102 -18.71 14.14 -12.98
CA ASP A 102 -17.67 15.04 -13.50
C ASP A 102 -17.08 14.52 -14.83
N ILE A 103 -16.84 13.21 -14.90
CA ILE A 103 -16.33 12.54 -16.11
C ILE A 103 -17.42 12.35 -17.17
N LYS A 104 -18.70 12.17 -16.80
CA LYS A 104 -19.82 12.22 -17.78
C LYS A 104 -19.87 13.59 -18.47
N ASP A 105 -19.79 14.68 -17.71
CA ASP A 105 -19.82 16.05 -18.25
C ASP A 105 -18.60 16.34 -19.14
N LEU A 106 -17.42 15.81 -18.76
CA LEU A 106 -16.23 15.85 -19.61
C LEU A 106 -16.45 15.09 -20.93
N ILE A 107 -17.08 13.92 -20.88
CA ILE A 107 -17.42 13.11 -22.07
C ILE A 107 -18.52 13.78 -22.92
N GLU A 108 -19.53 14.40 -22.32
CA GLU A 108 -20.51 15.27 -23.01
C GLU A 108 -19.76 16.33 -23.83
N HIS A 109 -18.78 17.01 -23.24
CA HIS A 109 -17.96 17.99 -23.93
C HIS A 109 -17.10 17.41 -25.08
N THR A 110 -16.77 16.12 -25.13
CA THR A 110 -16.06 15.52 -26.29
C THR A 110 -16.93 15.40 -27.54
N LYS A 111 -18.27 15.34 -27.38
CA LYS A 111 -19.22 15.18 -28.49
C LYS A 111 -19.23 16.41 -29.41
N TYR A 112 -18.89 17.57 -28.86
CA TYR A 112 -18.89 18.86 -29.55
C TYR A 112 -17.50 19.21 -30.09
N LYS A 113 -17.48 19.68 -31.35
CA LYS A 113 -16.28 20.20 -32.01
C LYS A 113 -15.63 21.36 -31.21
N PRO A 114 -14.34 21.67 -31.46
CA PRO A 114 -13.70 22.83 -30.84
C PRO A 114 -14.40 24.12 -31.26
N SER A 115 -14.43 25.11 -30.38
CA SER A 115 -15.03 26.42 -30.58
C SER A 115 -14.19 27.32 -31.48
N SER A 116 -12.86 27.16 -31.46
CA SER A 116 -11.93 28.07 -32.15
C SER A 116 -10.70 27.39 -32.74
N ALA A 117 -10.13 26.40 -32.03
CA ALA A 117 -8.85 25.79 -32.41
C ALA A 117 -9.01 24.49 -33.21
N ARG A 118 -7.88 23.91 -33.63
CA ARG A 118 -7.84 22.71 -34.50
C ARG A 118 -8.15 21.40 -33.76
N TYR A 119 -7.91 21.37 -32.44
CA TYR A 119 -8.22 20.26 -31.54
C TYR A 119 -8.92 20.76 -30.28
N LYS A 120 -9.62 19.84 -29.59
CA LYS A 120 -10.15 20.03 -28.24
C LYS A 120 -9.37 19.11 -27.31
N ILE A 121 -8.69 19.69 -26.33
CA ILE A 121 -7.66 19.02 -25.53
C ILE A 121 -8.13 18.90 -24.10
N PHE A 122 -8.14 17.67 -23.60
CA PHE A 122 -8.52 17.34 -22.23
C PHE A 122 -7.27 16.92 -21.46
N ILE A 123 -6.86 17.75 -20.49
CA ILE A 123 -5.76 17.49 -19.57
C ILE A 123 -6.37 16.98 -18.27
N ILE A 124 -6.05 15.76 -17.86
CA ILE A 124 -6.51 15.18 -16.58
C ILE A 124 -5.28 14.90 -15.72
N ASP A 125 -5.03 15.74 -14.71
CA ASP A 125 -3.90 15.57 -13.79
C ASP A 125 -4.25 14.66 -12.62
N GLU A 126 -3.22 14.01 -12.07
CA GLU A 126 -3.28 12.93 -11.08
C GLU A 126 -4.40 11.90 -11.31
N VAL A 127 -4.60 11.50 -12.58
CA VAL A 127 -5.71 10.65 -13.07
C VAL A 127 -5.93 9.35 -12.29
N HIS A 128 -4.92 8.84 -11.57
CA HIS A 128 -5.05 7.67 -10.69
C HIS A 128 -5.98 7.88 -9.48
N MET A 129 -6.43 9.12 -9.23
CA MET A 129 -7.39 9.48 -8.19
C MET A 129 -8.85 9.33 -8.62
N LEU A 130 -9.12 9.07 -9.91
CA LEU A 130 -10.48 8.80 -10.40
C LEU A 130 -11.07 7.53 -9.78
N THR A 131 -12.39 7.53 -9.58
CA THR A 131 -13.13 6.33 -9.17
C THR A 131 -13.18 5.28 -10.30
N THR A 132 -13.25 3.99 -9.95
CA THR A 132 -13.33 2.88 -10.93
C THR A 132 -14.51 3.03 -11.90
N GLN A 133 -15.63 3.59 -11.45
CA GLN A 133 -16.79 3.89 -12.29
C GLN A 133 -16.49 5.00 -13.30
N ALA A 134 -15.78 6.05 -12.89
CA ALA A 134 -15.34 7.14 -13.76
C ALA A 134 -14.31 6.65 -14.81
N PHE A 135 -13.37 5.79 -14.43
CA PHE A 135 -12.47 5.11 -15.37
C PHE A 135 -13.25 4.32 -16.44
N ASN A 136 -14.24 3.53 -16.03
CA ASN A 136 -15.05 2.72 -16.95
C ASN A 136 -15.94 3.55 -17.87
N ALA A 137 -16.37 4.74 -17.44
CA ALA A 137 -17.03 5.71 -18.32
C ALA A 137 -16.05 6.29 -19.35
N LEU A 138 -14.86 6.72 -18.92
CA LEU A 138 -13.83 7.31 -19.78
C LEU A 138 -13.27 6.33 -20.81
N LEU A 139 -13.19 5.03 -20.48
CA LEU A 139 -12.65 4.00 -21.37
C LEU A 139 -13.27 4.04 -22.77
N LYS A 140 -14.60 4.09 -22.88
CA LYS A 140 -15.32 4.11 -24.18
C LYS A 140 -14.89 5.27 -25.08
N THR A 141 -14.66 6.44 -24.48
CA THR A 141 -14.22 7.65 -25.19
C THR A 141 -12.71 7.65 -25.45
N LEU A 142 -11.93 6.82 -24.75
CA LEU A 142 -10.52 6.58 -25.01
C LEU A 142 -10.26 5.54 -26.11
N GLU A 143 -11.18 4.60 -26.37
CA GLU A 143 -11.01 3.63 -27.48
C GLU A 143 -11.31 4.26 -28.85
N GLU A 144 -12.43 4.97 -28.95
CA GLU A 144 -12.91 5.60 -30.20
C GLU A 144 -13.15 7.11 -30.05
N PRO A 145 -12.13 7.92 -29.69
CA PRO A 145 -12.26 9.37 -29.58
C PRO A 145 -12.52 10.01 -30.96
N PRO A 146 -13.34 11.08 -31.04
CA PRO A 146 -13.47 11.88 -32.26
C PRO A 146 -12.12 12.43 -32.71
N SER A 147 -11.88 12.54 -34.03
CA SER A 147 -10.57 12.90 -34.60
C SER A 147 -10.02 14.28 -34.18
N PHE A 148 -10.89 15.17 -33.71
CA PHE A 148 -10.54 16.49 -33.16
C PHE A 148 -10.28 16.49 -31.64
N VAL A 149 -10.50 15.38 -30.93
CA VAL A 149 -10.27 15.25 -29.49
C VAL A 149 -8.87 14.70 -29.22
N LYS A 150 -8.19 15.26 -28.21
CA LYS A 150 -6.90 14.76 -27.71
C LYS A 150 -6.91 14.68 -26.18
N PHE A 151 -6.53 13.53 -25.62
CA PHE A 151 -6.39 13.33 -24.18
C PHE A 151 -4.93 13.39 -23.74
N ILE A 152 -4.64 14.13 -22.66
CA ILE A 152 -3.35 14.16 -21.99
C ILE A 152 -3.59 13.83 -20.51
N LEU A 153 -3.39 12.56 -20.16
CA LEU A 153 -3.52 12.08 -18.79
C LEU A 153 -2.17 12.25 -18.08
N ALA A 154 -2.16 12.71 -16.82
CA ALA A 154 -0.95 12.79 -16.01
C ALA A 154 -1.13 12.08 -14.66
N THR A 155 -0.07 11.43 -14.17
CA THR A 155 -0.09 10.70 -12.89
C THR A 155 1.26 10.69 -12.18
N THR A 156 1.26 10.72 -10.85
CA THR A 156 2.41 10.31 -10.02
C THR A 156 2.64 8.81 -10.05
N ASP A 157 1.56 8.02 -10.04
CA ASP A 157 1.59 6.57 -9.94
C ASP A 157 0.90 5.92 -11.16
N PRO A 158 1.65 5.24 -12.05
CA PRO A 158 1.09 4.51 -13.18
C PRO A 158 0.64 3.09 -12.82
N LEU A 159 1.03 2.54 -11.65
CA LEU A 159 0.68 1.16 -11.25
C LEU A 159 -0.75 1.06 -10.74
N LYS A 160 -1.32 2.16 -10.23
CA LYS A 160 -2.74 2.30 -9.88
C LYS A 160 -3.67 2.42 -11.10
N LEU A 161 -3.14 2.56 -12.32
CA LEU A 161 -3.97 2.70 -13.52
C LEU A 161 -4.34 1.33 -14.09
N PRO A 162 -5.61 1.10 -14.48
CA PRO A 162 -6.00 -0.11 -15.20
C PRO A 162 -5.16 -0.32 -16.46
N ALA A 163 -4.72 -1.56 -16.70
CA ALA A 163 -3.92 -1.92 -17.87
C ALA A 163 -4.63 -1.59 -19.21
N THR A 164 -5.97 -1.49 -19.20
CA THR A 164 -6.80 -1.03 -20.32
C THR A 164 -6.54 0.43 -20.71
N ILE A 165 -6.24 1.31 -19.75
CA ILE A 165 -5.82 2.70 -20.01
C ILE A 165 -4.39 2.72 -20.55
N LEU A 166 -3.50 1.93 -19.94
CA LEU A 166 -2.08 1.84 -20.35
C LEU A 166 -1.94 1.36 -21.81
N SER A 167 -2.75 0.39 -22.25
CA SER A 167 -2.71 -0.11 -23.64
C SER A 167 -3.34 0.81 -24.69
N ARG A 168 -4.09 1.84 -24.26
CA ARG A 168 -4.75 2.83 -25.13
C ARG A 168 -4.07 4.21 -25.12
N THR A 169 -2.96 4.37 -24.39
CA THR A 169 -2.27 5.65 -24.24
C THR A 169 -0.80 5.56 -24.67
N GLN A 170 -0.29 6.59 -25.34
CA GLN A 170 1.14 6.68 -25.58
C GLN A 170 1.83 7.10 -24.27
N HIS A 171 2.57 6.17 -23.66
CA HIS A 171 3.12 6.33 -22.32
C HIS A 171 4.50 7.01 -22.32
N PHE A 172 4.60 8.16 -21.66
CA PHE A 172 5.84 8.91 -21.45
C PHE A 172 6.20 8.89 -19.96
N ARG A 173 7.38 8.36 -19.64
CA ARG A 173 7.90 8.27 -18.27
C ARG A 173 8.89 9.39 -17.97
N PHE A 174 8.45 10.35 -17.18
CA PHE A 174 9.27 11.43 -16.63
C PHE A 174 10.22 10.85 -15.58
N LYS A 175 11.48 11.29 -15.62
CA LYS A 175 12.53 10.83 -14.70
C LYS A 175 12.60 11.75 -13.47
N LYS A 176 13.22 11.28 -12.39
CA LYS A 176 13.70 12.16 -11.30
C LYS A 176 14.72 13.13 -11.91
N ILE A 177 14.57 14.42 -11.64
CA ILE A 177 15.50 15.42 -12.17
C ILE A 177 16.83 15.28 -11.40
N PRO A 178 17.98 15.16 -12.08
CA PRO A 178 19.29 15.09 -11.43
C PRO A 178 19.58 16.30 -10.54
N GLN A 179 20.12 16.07 -9.34
CA GLN A 179 20.38 17.11 -8.33
C GLN A 179 21.29 18.23 -8.88
N ASN A 180 22.29 17.89 -9.70
CA ASN A 180 23.17 18.86 -10.36
C ASN A 180 22.49 19.71 -11.46
N LEU A 181 21.32 19.31 -11.96
CA LEU A 181 20.48 20.14 -12.84
C LEU A 181 19.49 21.00 -12.04
N VAL A 182 18.96 20.48 -10.93
CA VAL A 182 18.17 21.26 -9.97
C VAL A 182 19.01 22.42 -9.42
N LEU A 183 20.18 22.12 -8.85
CA LEU A 183 21.09 23.09 -8.23
C LEU A 183 21.40 24.27 -9.18
N LYS A 184 21.84 23.97 -10.41
CA LYS A 184 22.08 24.97 -11.47
C LYS A 184 20.87 25.85 -11.82
N HIS A 185 19.66 25.32 -11.69
CA HIS A 185 18.45 26.10 -11.93
C HIS A 185 18.10 27.01 -10.75
N LEU A 186 18.34 26.55 -9.51
CA LEU A 186 18.20 27.39 -8.32
C LEU A 186 19.21 28.55 -8.36
N GLU A 187 20.49 28.28 -8.65
CA GLU A 187 21.54 29.29 -8.88
C GLU A 187 21.10 30.33 -9.93
N HIS A 188 20.57 29.86 -11.08
CA HIS A 188 20.10 30.74 -12.13
C HIS A 188 18.93 31.62 -11.69
N ILE A 189 17.94 31.08 -10.98
CA ILE A 189 16.80 31.86 -10.47
C ILE A 189 17.26 32.87 -9.42
N LEU A 190 18.16 32.51 -8.51
CA LEU A 190 18.73 33.44 -7.52
C LEU A 190 19.47 34.60 -8.19
N SER A 191 20.19 34.33 -9.29
CA SER A 191 20.85 35.37 -10.09
C SER A 191 19.85 36.33 -10.78
N LEU A 192 18.65 35.86 -11.12
CA LEU A 192 17.59 36.69 -11.71
C LEU A 192 16.81 37.50 -10.67
N GLU A 193 16.57 36.94 -9.48
CA GLU A 193 15.93 37.64 -8.36
C GLU A 193 16.90 38.54 -7.58
N ASN A 194 18.21 38.50 -7.91
CA ASN A 194 19.30 39.23 -7.25
C ASN A 194 19.42 38.89 -5.74
N VAL A 195 19.23 37.62 -5.39
CA VAL A 195 19.38 37.10 -4.02
C VAL A 195 20.79 36.54 -3.84
N SER A 196 21.40 36.85 -2.69
CA SER A 196 22.71 36.31 -2.31
C SER A 196 22.55 34.97 -1.56
N TYR A 197 23.49 34.04 -1.76
CA TYR A 197 23.39 32.68 -1.22
C TYR A 197 24.75 32.04 -0.94
N GLU A 198 24.78 31.07 -0.03
CA GLU A 198 25.88 30.13 0.19
C GLU A 198 25.65 28.82 -0.59
N GLN A 199 26.71 28.21 -1.11
CA GLN A 199 26.59 27.06 -2.01
C GLN A 199 25.94 25.84 -1.33
N ASP A 200 26.35 25.55 -0.10
CA ASP A 200 25.91 24.36 0.64
C ASP A 200 24.44 24.47 1.07
N ALA A 201 23.96 25.70 1.34
CA ALA A 201 22.55 25.98 1.60
C ALA A 201 21.67 25.62 0.40
N ILE A 202 22.14 25.88 -0.83
CA ILE A 202 21.42 25.53 -2.06
C ILE A 202 21.49 24.03 -2.36
N ASP A 203 22.58 23.33 -2.01
CA ASP A 203 22.59 21.86 -2.11
C ASP A 203 21.62 21.22 -1.12
N ILE A 204 21.52 21.71 0.13
CA ILE A 204 20.50 21.26 1.09
C ILE A 204 19.09 21.43 0.52
N ILE A 205 18.75 22.59 -0.08
CA ILE A 205 17.44 22.82 -0.72
C ILE A 205 17.21 21.86 -1.90
N ALA A 206 18.21 21.66 -2.78
CA ALA A 206 18.11 20.77 -3.93
C ALA A 206 17.98 19.28 -3.52
N ARG A 207 18.63 18.90 -2.42
CA ARG A 207 18.58 17.57 -1.80
C ARG A 207 17.23 17.30 -1.17
N SER A 208 16.73 18.21 -0.31
CA SER A 208 15.43 18.11 0.37
C SER A 208 14.24 18.17 -0.59
N GLY A 209 14.37 18.88 -1.72
CA GLY A 209 13.40 18.83 -2.82
C GLY A 209 13.34 17.48 -3.56
N ALA A 210 14.19 16.51 -3.21
CA ALA A 210 14.18 15.12 -3.66
C ALA A 210 14.18 14.90 -5.19
N GLY A 211 14.60 15.89 -5.99
CA GLY A 211 14.54 15.87 -7.46
C GLY A 211 13.16 16.23 -8.06
N SER A 212 12.27 16.81 -7.26
CA SER A 212 11.08 17.56 -7.69
C SER A 212 11.44 19.04 -7.81
N LEU A 213 11.36 19.60 -9.01
CA LEU A 213 11.71 21.01 -9.22
C LEU A 213 10.68 21.94 -8.57
N ARG A 214 9.39 21.56 -8.58
CA ARG A 214 8.31 22.30 -7.92
C ARG A 214 8.55 22.44 -6.42
N ASP A 215 8.91 21.34 -5.76
CA ASP A 215 9.06 21.32 -4.32
C ASP A 215 10.39 22.02 -3.92
N SER A 216 11.49 21.80 -4.67
CA SER A 216 12.75 22.56 -4.52
C SER A 216 12.55 24.08 -4.64
N LEU A 217 11.77 24.55 -5.64
CA LEU A 217 11.45 25.96 -5.81
C LEU A 217 10.50 26.50 -4.74
N THR A 218 9.70 25.65 -4.09
CA THR A 218 8.82 26.05 -2.98
C THR A 218 9.64 26.26 -1.70
N LEU A 219 10.60 25.35 -1.43
CA LEU A 219 11.57 25.52 -0.34
C LEU A 219 12.47 26.74 -0.56
N LEU A 220 12.86 27.04 -1.80
CA LEU A 220 13.66 28.23 -2.12
C LEU A 220 12.89 29.54 -1.86
N ASP A 221 11.61 29.60 -2.24
CA ASP A 221 10.73 30.76 -2.00
C ASP A 221 10.58 31.02 -0.49
N GLN A 222 10.40 29.95 0.30
CA GLN A 222 10.37 30.00 1.76
C GLN A 222 11.71 30.49 2.34
N ALA A 223 12.83 29.96 1.86
CA ALA A 223 14.17 30.36 2.32
C ALA A 223 14.44 31.85 2.08
N ILE A 224 14.07 32.40 0.92
CA ILE A 224 14.22 33.82 0.59
C ILE A 224 13.41 34.71 1.55
N VAL A 225 12.16 34.32 1.85
CA VAL A 225 11.29 35.06 2.77
C VAL A 225 11.82 35.00 4.21
N TYR A 226 12.33 33.85 4.64
CA TYR A 226 12.88 33.65 5.98
C TYR A 226 14.21 34.40 6.18
N SER A 227 15.12 34.33 5.20
CA SER A 227 16.50 34.82 5.30
C SER A 227 16.71 36.28 4.86
N LYS A 228 15.65 36.99 4.45
CA LYS A 228 15.69 38.42 4.07
C LYS A 228 16.69 38.72 2.94
N ASN A 229 16.71 37.87 1.92
CA ASN A 229 17.55 37.93 0.70
C ASN A 229 19.05 37.55 0.89
N HIS A 230 19.43 36.87 1.98
CA HIS A 230 20.73 36.21 2.11
C HIS A 230 20.58 34.77 2.61
N ILE A 231 20.62 33.79 1.70
CA ILE A 231 20.41 32.37 2.03
C ILE A 231 21.73 31.76 2.53
N ASP A 232 21.89 31.67 3.84
CA ASP A 232 22.99 30.96 4.51
C ASP A 232 22.60 29.52 4.92
N MET A 233 23.58 28.69 5.32
CA MET A 233 23.31 27.33 5.75
C MET A 233 22.40 27.28 6.99
N ALA A 234 22.65 28.14 7.99
CA ALA A 234 22.00 28.09 9.30
C ALA A 234 20.50 28.46 9.24
N THR A 235 20.12 29.40 8.38
CA THR A 235 18.72 29.74 8.12
C THR A 235 18.00 28.62 7.37
N VAL A 236 18.68 27.90 6.47
CA VAL A 236 18.08 26.76 5.75
C VAL A 236 17.92 25.53 6.63
N THR A 237 18.92 25.17 7.44
CA THR A 237 18.80 24.05 8.41
C THR A 237 17.71 24.32 9.44
N GLY A 238 17.71 25.53 10.04
CA GLY A 238 16.69 25.96 10.99
C GLY A 238 15.28 26.10 10.40
N MET A 239 15.14 26.49 9.13
CA MET A 239 13.83 26.53 8.44
C MET A 239 13.30 25.12 8.15
N LEU A 240 14.17 24.18 7.80
CA LEU A 240 13.78 22.82 7.39
C LEU A 240 13.66 21.83 8.56
N GLY A 241 14.12 22.18 9.77
CA GLY A 241 14.20 21.24 10.89
C GLY A 241 15.24 20.14 10.67
N ILE A 242 16.34 20.46 9.97
CA ILE A 242 17.40 19.51 9.59
C ILE A 242 18.67 19.83 10.39
N ILE A 243 19.31 18.80 10.95
CA ILE A 243 20.57 18.96 11.69
C ILE A 243 21.72 19.29 10.72
N GLU A 244 22.57 20.25 11.11
CA GLU A 244 23.74 20.67 10.33
C GLU A 244 24.75 19.52 10.13
N PRO A 245 25.32 19.33 8.93
CA PRO A 245 26.29 18.26 8.67
C PRO A 245 27.50 18.24 9.64
N GLY A 246 27.97 19.41 10.09
CA GLY A 246 29.07 19.51 11.07
C GLY A 246 28.75 18.86 12.42
N LEU A 247 27.50 18.92 12.88
CA LEU A 247 27.07 18.27 14.11
C LEU A 247 27.03 16.73 13.98
N LEU A 248 26.79 16.22 12.76
CA LEU A 248 26.85 14.78 12.47
C LEU A 248 28.30 14.28 12.39
N ASP A 249 29.22 15.10 11.87
CA ASP A 249 30.66 14.86 11.97
C ASP A 249 31.12 14.81 13.43
N GLU A 250 30.74 15.76 14.28
CA GLU A 250 31.09 15.74 15.71
C GLU A 250 30.50 14.52 16.42
N LEU A 251 29.19 14.25 16.24
CA LEU A 251 28.50 13.08 16.77
C LEU A 251 29.23 11.77 16.42
N LEU A 252 29.60 11.57 15.15
CA LEU A 252 30.31 10.35 14.76
C LEU A 252 31.71 10.26 15.39
N ASN A 253 32.44 11.37 15.49
CA ASN A 253 33.74 11.39 16.14
C ASN A 253 33.64 11.09 17.65
N ASP A 254 32.53 11.42 18.32
CA ASP A 254 32.33 11.13 19.74
C ASP A 254 31.71 9.73 19.99
N ILE A 255 30.90 9.20 19.06
CA ILE A 255 30.56 7.76 18.98
C ILE A 255 31.84 6.92 18.88
N LEU A 256 32.76 7.29 17.97
CA LEU A 256 34.07 6.64 17.78
C LEU A 256 34.93 6.64 19.06
N LYS A 257 34.85 7.70 19.88
CA LYS A 257 35.53 7.80 21.18
C LYS A 257 34.77 7.11 22.33
N LYS A 258 33.54 6.66 22.09
CA LYS A 258 32.57 6.16 23.10
C LYS A 258 32.22 7.19 24.20
N ASP A 259 32.23 8.48 23.88
CA ASP A 259 31.94 9.55 24.85
C ASP A 259 30.42 9.67 25.12
N ARG A 260 29.94 8.88 26.08
CA ARG A 260 28.52 8.83 26.45
C ARG A 260 27.97 10.18 26.94
N SER A 261 28.79 10.99 27.61
CA SER A 261 28.35 12.28 28.15
C SER A 261 28.01 13.26 27.03
N LYS A 262 28.85 13.30 25.99
CA LYS A 262 28.58 14.11 24.80
C LYS A 262 27.43 13.59 23.96
N ILE A 263 27.32 12.27 23.78
CA ILE A 263 26.19 11.65 23.06
C ILE A 263 24.85 12.06 23.70
N LEU A 264 24.77 12.07 25.04
CA LEU A 264 23.59 12.59 25.74
C LEU A 264 23.39 14.09 25.54
N SER A 265 24.45 14.91 25.50
CA SER A 265 24.31 16.34 25.17
C SER A 265 23.81 16.59 23.74
N PHE A 266 24.19 15.75 22.78
CA PHE A 266 23.63 15.76 21.43
C PHE A 266 22.15 15.36 21.44
N VAL A 267 21.76 14.33 22.20
CA VAL A 267 20.34 13.95 22.34
C VAL A 267 19.50 15.11 22.89
N THR A 268 19.99 15.84 23.90
CA THR A 268 19.26 17.00 24.45
C THR A 268 19.20 18.20 23.48
N LEU A 269 20.15 18.33 22.55
CA LEU A 269 20.08 19.32 21.45
C LEU A 269 19.15 18.84 20.33
N ALA A 270 19.10 17.54 20.09
CA ALA A 270 18.24 16.89 19.11
C ALA A 270 16.75 16.86 19.51
N ALA A 271 16.41 17.13 20.78
CA ALA A 271 15.04 17.14 21.27
C ALA A 271 14.15 18.22 20.61
N ASP A 272 14.74 19.30 20.08
CA ASP A 272 14.04 20.34 19.29
C ASP A 272 13.75 19.90 17.83
N TYR A 273 14.18 18.70 17.41
CA TYR A 273 14.11 18.19 16.03
C TYR A 273 13.35 16.87 15.94
N GLU A 274 12.77 16.57 14.78
CA GLU A 274 12.09 15.28 14.54
C GLU A 274 13.11 14.13 14.47
N ALA A 275 12.99 13.16 15.39
CA ALA A 275 13.90 12.01 15.48
C ALA A 275 14.03 11.22 14.17
N GLU A 276 12.99 11.17 13.33
CA GLU A 276 13.05 10.52 12.02
C GLU A 276 13.97 11.27 11.04
N MET A 277 13.90 12.60 10.99
CA MET A 277 14.78 13.44 10.14
C MET A 277 16.25 13.25 10.51
N ILE A 278 16.57 13.14 11.81
CA ILE A 278 17.93 12.87 12.29
C ILE A 278 18.42 11.51 11.81
N LEU A 279 17.56 10.48 11.88
CA LEU A 279 17.89 9.13 11.41
C LEU A 279 18.06 9.08 9.87
N ASP A 280 17.32 9.89 9.10
CA ASP A 280 17.52 10.03 7.65
C ASP A 280 18.82 10.76 7.30
N GLU A 281 19.12 11.90 7.94
CA GLU A 281 20.39 12.61 7.72
C GLU A 281 21.60 11.75 8.11
N LEU A 282 21.51 11.03 9.24
CA LEU A 282 22.54 10.08 9.66
C LEU A 282 22.68 8.91 8.66
N THR A 283 21.57 8.45 8.06
CA THR A 283 21.59 7.46 6.96
C THR A 283 22.31 8.01 5.72
N LEU A 284 22.02 9.26 5.32
CA LEU A 284 22.67 9.93 4.19
C LEU A 284 24.16 10.17 4.43
N TYR A 285 24.53 10.62 5.62
CA TYR A 285 25.91 10.88 6.03
C TYR A 285 26.74 9.57 6.07
N ILE A 286 26.23 8.51 6.69
CA ILE A 286 26.88 7.18 6.71
C ILE A 286 27.01 6.60 5.29
N LYS A 287 25.99 6.77 4.44
CA LYS A 287 26.04 6.38 3.03
C LYS A 287 27.13 7.14 2.26
N ASN A 288 27.31 8.43 2.50
CA ASN A 288 28.37 9.21 1.87
C ASN A 288 29.75 8.72 2.33
N LEU A 289 29.95 8.47 3.64
CA LEU A 289 31.19 7.89 4.17
C LEU A 289 31.55 6.53 3.54
N LEU A 290 30.56 5.68 3.28
CA LEU A 290 30.75 4.39 2.60
C LEU A 290 31.21 4.57 1.14
N LEU A 291 30.65 5.54 0.43
CA LEU A 291 30.94 5.80 -0.98
C LEU A 291 32.30 6.51 -1.19
N THR A 292 32.73 7.36 -0.26
CA THR A 292 33.97 8.15 -0.38
C THR A 292 35.25 7.34 -0.13
N GLN A 293 35.16 6.07 0.31
CA GLN A 293 36.26 5.14 0.60
C GLN A 293 37.32 5.58 1.65
N ASN A 294 37.33 6.85 2.08
CA ASN A 294 38.19 7.40 3.14
C ASN A 294 37.72 7.04 4.57
N SER A 295 37.05 5.91 4.76
CA SER A 295 36.30 5.65 6.00
C SER A 295 37.21 5.32 7.20
N LYS A 296 37.10 6.13 8.27
CA LYS A 296 37.58 5.82 9.64
C LYS A 296 36.92 4.55 10.26
N LEU A 297 36.04 3.90 9.52
CA LEU A 297 35.12 2.83 9.91
C LEU A 297 35.29 1.65 8.96
N SER A 298 35.07 0.43 9.45
CA SER A 298 34.99 -0.75 8.58
C SER A 298 33.63 -0.84 7.87
N ALA A 299 33.56 -1.53 6.73
CA ALA A 299 32.31 -1.80 6.05
C ALA A 299 31.30 -2.56 6.95
N MET A 300 31.78 -3.48 7.80
CA MET A 300 30.94 -4.21 8.77
C MET A 300 30.39 -3.28 9.87
N THR A 301 31.14 -2.24 10.26
CA THR A 301 30.68 -1.23 11.21
C THR A 301 29.55 -0.39 10.58
N ILE A 302 29.72 0.00 9.33
CA ILE A 302 28.73 0.76 8.56
C ILE A 302 27.44 -0.07 8.34
N GLU A 303 27.57 -1.36 7.99
CA GLU A 303 26.44 -2.29 7.90
C GLU A 303 25.66 -2.39 9.22
N ARG A 304 26.37 -2.56 10.35
CA ARG A 304 25.76 -2.57 11.68
C ARG A 304 25.01 -1.26 11.96
N PHE A 305 25.58 -0.10 11.62
CA PHE A 305 24.92 1.20 11.84
C PHE A 305 23.64 1.33 11.01
N PHE A 306 23.63 0.91 9.72
CA PHE A 306 22.41 0.90 8.91
C PHE A 306 21.32 0.00 9.53
N ARG A 307 21.69 -1.18 10.05
CA ARG A 307 20.72 -2.04 10.75
C ARG A 307 20.16 -1.37 12.02
N VAL A 308 21.00 -0.72 12.81
CA VAL A 308 20.57 0.02 14.01
C VAL A 308 19.59 1.15 13.64
N ILE A 309 19.83 1.88 12.54
CA ILE A 309 18.88 2.91 12.08
C ILE A 309 17.56 2.30 11.60
N ALA A 310 17.61 1.17 10.89
CA ALA A 310 16.40 0.47 10.46
C ALA A 310 15.55 -0.04 11.65
N ASP A 311 16.20 -0.63 12.67
CA ASP A 311 15.55 -1.00 13.93
C ASP A 311 14.88 0.22 14.59
N SER A 312 15.59 1.35 14.68
CA SER A 312 15.09 2.55 15.34
C SER A 312 13.96 3.23 14.57
N LYS A 313 13.99 3.27 13.23
CA LYS A 313 12.86 3.74 12.42
C LYS A 313 11.62 2.85 12.59
N ALA A 314 11.79 1.53 12.74
CA ALA A 314 10.68 0.65 13.07
C ALA A 314 10.08 0.93 14.46
N LEU A 315 10.89 1.34 15.45
CA LEU A 315 10.39 1.77 16.77
C LEU A 315 9.62 3.10 16.71
N LEU A 316 10.09 4.08 15.92
CA LEU A 316 9.34 5.33 15.70
C LEU A 316 7.99 5.07 15.01
N ALA A 317 7.95 4.18 14.01
CA ALA A 317 6.72 3.78 13.33
C ALA A 317 5.68 3.07 14.24
N LEU A 318 6.11 2.57 15.42
CA LEU A 318 5.24 2.03 16.46
C LEU A 318 4.75 3.09 17.47
N GLY A 319 5.10 4.37 17.28
CA GLY A 319 4.74 5.47 18.19
C GLY A 319 5.62 5.56 19.45
N SER A 320 6.85 5.04 19.39
CA SER A 320 7.82 5.18 20.49
C SER A 320 8.33 6.62 20.62
N ASP A 321 8.69 7.03 21.84
CA ASP A 321 9.28 8.34 22.10
C ASP A 321 10.59 8.59 21.32
N GLY A 322 10.73 9.81 20.79
CA GLY A 322 11.84 10.19 19.92
C GLY A 322 13.18 10.28 20.64
N GLU A 323 13.22 10.89 21.83
CA GLU A 323 14.44 11.05 22.64
C GLU A 323 14.98 9.68 23.07
N PHE A 324 14.09 8.80 23.52
CA PHE A 324 14.39 7.42 23.86
C PHE A 324 14.93 6.62 22.66
N VAL A 325 14.28 6.69 21.49
CA VAL A 325 14.72 5.93 20.30
C VAL A 325 16.06 6.45 19.76
N LEU A 326 16.32 7.77 19.79
CA LEU A 326 17.63 8.34 19.47
C LEU A 326 18.70 7.86 20.45
N THR A 327 18.44 7.94 21.75
CA THR A 327 19.37 7.45 22.79
C THR A 327 19.71 5.97 22.58
N LEU A 328 18.70 5.14 22.32
CA LEU A 328 18.87 3.72 22.04
C LEU A 328 19.65 3.47 20.73
N ALA A 329 19.40 4.25 19.68
CA ALA A 329 20.14 4.16 18.41
C ALA A 329 21.63 4.46 18.62
N LEU A 330 21.95 5.58 19.26
CA LEU A 330 23.33 6.04 19.43
C LEU A 330 24.12 5.13 20.38
N PHE A 331 23.50 4.59 21.43
CA PHE A 331 24.13 3.57 22.27
C PHE A 331 24.31 2.22 21.55
N LYS A 332 23.34 1.76 20.74
CA LYS A 332 23.52 0.60 19.85
C LYS A 332 24.65 0.81 18.84
N MET A 333 24.89 2.04 18.36
CA MET A 333 26.05 2.35 17.50
C MET A 333 27.38 2.28 18.25
N VAL A 334 27.44 2.79 19.49
CA VAL A 334 28.62 2.66 20.36
C VAL A 334 28.93 1.19 20.67
N GLU A 335 27.92 0.33 20.86
CA GLU A 335 28.09 -1.12 20.98
C GLU A 335 28.50 -1.77 19.65
N ALA A 336 27.96 -1.32 18.52
CA ALA A 336 28.29 -1.84 17.19
C ALA A 336 29.77 -1.63 16.79
N LEU A 337 30.48 -0.68 17.41
CA LEU A 337 31.95 -0.53 17.32
C LEU A 337 32.70 -1.69 17.99
N GLU A 338 32.07 -2.44 18.89
CA GLU A 338 32.66 -3.64 19.50
C GLU A 338 32.60 -4.80 18.50
N ILE A 339 33.62 -4.83 17.65
CA ILE A 339 34.03 -6.03 16.93
C ILE A 339 34.65 -6.97 17.97
N LYS A 340 33.80 -7.66 18.73
CA LYS A 340 34.19 -8.88 19.45
C LYS A 340 34.63 -9.88 18.38
N ASN A 341 35.95 -10.08 18.24
CA ASN A 341 36.46 -11.09 17.33
C ASN A 341 35.99 -12.45 17.80
N ILE A 342 35.79 -13.38 16.87
CA ILE A 342 35.46 -14.77 17.20
C ILE A 342 36.55 -15.35 18.12
N ASP A 343 37.81 -15.01 17.89
CA ASP A 343 38.95 -15.38 18.75
C ASP A 343 38.86 -14.85 20.18
N ASP A 344 38.25 -13.68 20.41
CA ASP A 344 38.16 -13.09 21.75
C ASP A 344 36.98 -13.66 22.53
N MET A 345 35.89 -14.05 21.84
CA MET A 345 34.82 -14.87 22.41
C MET A 345 35.30 -16.31 22.69
N ILE A 346 36.10 -16.91 21.81
CA ILE A 346 36.73 -18.22 22.03
C ILE A 346 37.70 -18.15 23.22
N LYS A 347 38.45 -17.05 23.40
CA LYS A 347 39.31 -16.84 24.58
C LYS A 347 38.52 -16.62 25.88
N SER A 348 37.35 -15.97 25.85
CA SER A 348 36.52 -15.83 27.05
C SER A 348 35.91 -17.17 27.45
N LEU A 349 35.29 -17.88 26.51
CA LEU A 349 34.76 -19.23 26.70
C LEU A 349 35.84 -20.22 27.16
N GLY A 350 37.03 -20.16 26.55
CA GLY A 350 38.18 -20.97 26.95
C GLY A 350 38.69 -20.67 28.36
N LYS A 351 38.48 -19.44 28.87
CA LYS A 351 38.77 -19.06 30.26
C LYS A 351 37.68 -19.52 31.24
N GLU A 352 36.42 -19.49 30.83
CA GLU A 352 35.30 -19.98 31.63
C GLU A 352 35.37 -21.51 31.79
N LEU A 353 35.72 -22.22 30.71
CA LEU A 353 35.92 -23.68 30.71
C LEU A 353 37.16 -24.12 31.51
N GLN A 354 38.16 -23.27 31.72
CA GLN A 354 39.34 -23.57 32.54
C GLN A 354 39.03 -23.70 34.05
N GLY A 355 37.81 -23.39 34.49
CA GLY A 355 37.34 -23.60 35.86
C GLY A 355 36.56 -24.90 36.10
N VAL A 356 36.31 -25.71 35.06
CA VAL A 356 35.49 -26.93 35.16
C VAL A 356 36.39 -28.15 35.23
N GLU A 357 36.53 -28.74 36.43
CA GLU A 357 37.08 -30.09 36.56
C GLU A 357 36.12 -31.09 35.91
N VAL A 358 36.46 -31.55 34.70
CA VAL A 358 35.78 -32.68 34.07
C VAL A 358 36.16 -33.94 34.84
N THR A 359 35.28 -34.39 35.71
CA THR A 359 35.41 -35.69 36.37
C THR A 359 35.26 -36.79 35.33
N GLU A 360 36.37 -37.45 34.97
CA GLU A 360 36.34 -38.63 34.11
C GLU A 360 35.57 -39.75 34.79
N ILE A 361 34.32 -39.95 34.38
CA ILE A 361 33.52 -41.11 34.80
C ILE A 361 34.05 -42.32 34.04
N LEU A 362 35.00 -43.03 34.64
CA LEU A 362 35.44 -44.35 34.16
C LEU A 362 34.26 -45.34 34.23
N VAL A 363 33.54 -45.48 33.13
CA VAL A 363 32.60 -46.58 32.92
C VAL A 363 33.42 -47.82 32.56
N THR A 364 33.70 -48.65 33.56
CA THR A 364 34.47 -49.89 33.39
C THR A 364 33.69 -50.93 32.58
N THR A 365 34.13 -51.20 31.35
CA THR A 365 33.75 -52.40 30.61
C THR A 365 34.49 -53.63 31.17
N PRO A 366 33.82 -54.74 31.50
CA PRO A 366 34.49 -56.01 31.78
C PRO A 366 35.27 -56.52 30.56
N ASP A 367 36.33 -57.29 30.81
CA ASP A 367 37.25 -57.75 29.77
C ASP A 367 36.66 -58.78 28.81
N GLN A 368 37.05 -58.60 27.54
CA GLN A 368 37.50 -59.60 26.55
C GLN A 368 36.98 -61.05 26.65
N ASP A 369 36.39 -61.50 25.54
CA ASP A 369 36.57 -62.88 25.04
C ASP A 369 37.13 -62.79 23.60
N GLU A 370 37.88 -63.79 23.15
CA GLU A 370 38.86 -63.64 22.07
C GLU A 370 38.36 -63.90 20.62
N ASN A 371 39.24 -63.61 19.65
CA ASN A 371 39.35 -64.24 18.32
C ASN A 371 38.32 -63.92 17.21
N ILE A 372 38.71 -63.04 16.27
CA ILE A 372 39.02 -63.34 14.84
C ILE A 372 39.04 -62.03 13.99
N PRO A 373 39.99 -61.83 13.05
CA PRO A 373 40.19 -60.54 12.37
C PRO A 373 39.31 -60.28 11.13
N HIS A 374 39.36 -59.04 10.64
CA HIS A 374 38.62 -58.50 9.50
C HIS A 374 38.83 -59.24 8.16
N GLU A 375 37.80 -59.22 7.30
CA GLU A 375 37.99 -59.17 5.85
C GLU A 375 36.92 -58.26 5.20
N VAL A 376 37.25 -57.67 4.05
CA VAL A 376 36.40 -56.70 3.33
C VAL A 376 35.95 -57.30 2.00
N ILE A 377 34.63 -57.34 1.75
CA ILE A 377 34.08 -57.84 0.49
C ILE A 377 33.16 -56.79 -0.13
N THR A 378 33.60 -56.21 -1.25
CA THR A 378 32.77 -55.43 -2.18
C THR A 378 32.23 -56.33 -3.29
N ILE A 379 30.91 -56.29 -3.55
CA ILE A 379 30.30 -56.87 -4.75
C ILE A 379 29.39 -55.81 -5.38
N THR A 380 29.45 -55.69 -6.70
CA THR A 380 28.67 -54.73 -7.50
C THR A 380 27.41 -55.36 -8.10
N GLU A 381 26.57 -54.52 -8.70
CA GLU A 381 25.27 -54.86 -9.30
C GLU A 381 25.39 -55.88 -10.44
N GLU A 382 24.51 -56.89 -10.48
CA GLU A 382 23.71 -57.28 -11.66
C GLU A 382 22.59 -58.29 -11.27
N ASP A 383 21.56 -58.38 -12.12
CA ASP A 383 20.42 -59.32 -12.12
C ASP A 383 19.63 -59.63 -10.82
N PHE A 384 18.35 -59.20 -10.79
CA PHE A 384 17.27 -60.07 -11.28
C PHE A 384 15.97 -59.30 -11.59
N VAL A 385 15.34 -59.59 -12.73
CA VAL A 385 14.16 -58.88 -13.23
C VAL A 385 12.95 -59.83 -13.38
N LYS A 386 11.78 -59.49 -12.79
CA LYS A 386 10.43 -59.51 -13.45
C LYS A 386 9.21 -59.41 -12.50
N GLU A 387 8.34 -58.46 -12.82
CA GLU A 387 6.86 -58.52 -12.89
C GLU A 387 6.06 -59.51 -12.00
N LYS A 388 5.15 -59.01 -11.13
CA LYS A 388 3.69 -58.94 -11.45
C LYS A 388 2.80 -58.36 -10.34
N GLU A 389 1.73 -57.68 -10.78
CA GLU A 389 0.53 -57.28 -10.04
C GLU A 389 -0.59 -58.37 -10.14
N PRO A 390 -1.85 -58.12 -9.71
CA PRO A 390 -2.33 -57.81 -8.35
C PRO A 390 -3.52 -58.70 -7.92
N LYS A 391 -3.99 -58.56 -6.66
CA LYS A 391 -5.38 -58.79 -6.16
C LYS A 391 -5.44 -58.64 -4.62
N LYS A 392 -6.58 -58.45 -3.93
CA LYS A 392 -7.87 -57.73 -4.16
C LYS A 392 -8.73 -57.93 -2.88
N GLU A 393 -9.62 -56.97 -2.55
CA GLU A 393 -10.70 -57.11 -1.53
C GLU A 393 -10.27 -57.36 -0.05
N ALA A 394 -11.11 -57.22 0.99
CA ALA A 394 -12.25 -56.34 1.33
C ALA A 394 -12.73 -56.69 2.78
N ILE A 395 -13.90 -56.22 3.22
CA ILE A 395 -14.62 -56.56 4.50
C ILE A 395 -13.98 -55.83 5.72
N ALA A 396 -14.59 -54.85 6.42
CA ALA A 396 -15.91 -54.75 7.12
C ALA A 396 -15.92 -55.47 8.50
N GLU A 397 -16.69 -55.11 9.55
CA GLU A 397 -17.82 -54.17 9.71
C GLU A 397 -18.11 -53.90 11.24
N LYS A 398 -19.18 -53.14 11.55
CA LYS A 398 -20.13 -53.29 12.70
C LYS A 398 -19.83 -52.78 14.15
N THR A 399 -20.68 -51.81 14.58
CA THR A 399 -21.50 -51.71 15.84
C THR A 399 -20.84 -51.63 17.24
N ALA A 400 -21.46 -51.09 18.32
CA ALA A 400 -22.59 -50.15 18.57
C ALA A 400 -22.71 -49.85 20.10
N THR A 401 -23.87 -49.32 20.57
CA THR A 401 -24.31 -49.02 21.97
C THR A 401 -23.65 -47.80 22.67
N VAL A 402 -24.29 -46.84 23.39
CA VAL A 402 -25.66 -46.47 23.90
C VAL A 402 -25.73 -46.39 25.45
N GLU A 403 -26.68 -45.60 25.99
CA GLU A 403 -27.05 -45.30 27.41
C GLU A 403 -26.30 -44.14 28.14
N GLU A 404 -26.88 -43.38 29.10
CA GLU A 404 -28.21 -42.68 29.15
C GLU A 404 -28.28 -41.51 30.20
N VAL A 405 -29.48 -40.93 30.42
CA VAL A 405 -29.91 -39.73 31.22
C VAL A 405 -29.90 -39.90 32.77
N PRO A 406 -30.35 -38.97 33.69
CA PRO A 406 -31.12 -37.68 33.66
C PRO A 406 -30.38 -36.47 34.33
N THR A 407 -30.90 -35.36 34.95
CA THR A 407 -32.20 -34.69 35.35
C THR A 407 -31.98 -33.12 35.26
N VAL A 408 -32.88 -32.11 35.39
CA VAL A 408 -34.16 -31.81 36.14
C VAL A 408 -33.90 -31.37 37.63
N GLU A 409 -34.48 -30.30 38.25
CA GLU A 409 -35.77 -29.57 38.09
C GLU A 409 -35.77 -28.01 38.35
N LYS A 410 -36.93 -27.36 38.08
CA LYS A 410 -37.45 -25.95 38.22
C LYS A 410 -37.62 -25.38 39.68
N VAL A 411 -38.04 -24.14 40.04
CA VAL A 411 -38.19 -22.71 39.54
C VAL A 411 -38.75 -21.82 40.72
N VAL A 412 -38.54 -20.47 40.79
CA VAL A 412 -39.49 -19.43 41.35
C VAL A 412 -39.05 -17.96 41.04
N ASN A 413 -40.01 -17.06 40.80
CA ASN A 413 -39.80 -15.58 40.64
C ASN A 413 -40.11 -14.81 41.94
N VAL A 414 -39.49 -13.63 42.10
CA VAL A 414 -40.12 -12.41 42.68
C VAL A 414 -39.70 -11.22 41.82
N GLU A 415 -40.60 -10.27 41.61
CA GLU A 415 -40.41 -9.05 40.81
C GLU A 415 -40.15 -7.84 41.71
N ASP A 416 -39.27 -6.93 41.29
CA ASP A 416 -39.27 -5.52 41.68
C ASP A 416 -38.65 -4.71 40.52
N GLU A 417 -39.15 -3.49 40.28
CA GLU A 417 -39.03 -2.80 38.98
C GLU A 417 -38.07 -1.56 39.02
N PRO A 418 -38.00 -0.62 38.03
CA PRO A 418 -36.72 -0.37 37.36
C PRO A 418 -36.21 1.08 37.43
N GLU A 419 -34.90 1.28 37.19
CA GLU A 419 -34.43 2.60 36.73
C GLU A 419 -33.11 2.61 35.91
N GLN A 420 -32.20 1.64 36.10
CA GLN A 420 -30.86 1.69 35.45
C GLN A 420 -30.76 1.05 34.05
N ILE A 421 -31.69 0.16 33.68
CA ILE A 421 -31.58 -0.68 32.46
C ILE A 421 -31.83 0.11 31.16
N VAL A 422 -32.61 1.20 31.23
CA VAL A 422 -33.10 1.93 30.04
C VAL A 422 -32.05 2.83 29.38
N GLU A 423 -30.98 3.19 30.09
CA GLU A 423 -29.89 3.99 29.53
C GLU A 423 -28.85 3.12 28.80
N GLN A 424 -28.43 1.98 29.39
CA GLN A 424 -27.40 1.10 28.80
C GLN A 424 -27.81 0.62 27.40
N ALA A 425 -29.03 0.10 27.25
CA ALA A 425 -29.55 -0.41 25.97
C ALA A 425 -29.55 0.62 24.81
N LYS A 426 -29.51 1.93 25.10
CA LYS A 426 -29.39 2.98 24.08
C LYS A 426 -27.94 3.29 23.69
N VAL A 427 -26.99 3.07 24.60
CA VAL A 427 -25.56 3.27 24.35
C VAL A 427 -25.04 2.18 23.42
N ASP A 428 -25.45 0.93 23.63
CA ASP A 428 -24.93 -0.22 22.87
C ASP A 428 -25.43 -0.25 21.42
N ASP A 429 -26.68 0.12 21.16
CA ASP A 429 -27.23 0.30 19.80
C ASP A 429 -26.48 1.42 19.03
N HIS A 430 -26.06 2.50 19.71
CA HIS A 430 -25.21 3.52 19.11
C HIS A 430 -23.80 3.00 18.79
N LEU A 431 -23.21 2.17 19.66
CA LEU A 431 -21.93 1.50 19.38
C LEU A 431 -22.04 0.53 18.21
N PHE A 432 -23.14 -0.21 18.08
CA PHE A 432 -23.39 -1.11 16.96
C PHE A 432 -23.58 -0.36 15.62
N LYS A 433 -24.26 0.80 15.63
CA LYS A 433 -24.34 1.69 14.45
C LYS A 433 -22.97 2.20 14.03
N LYS A 434 -22.11 2.59 14.99
CA LYS A 434 -20.73 3.00 14.74
C LYS A 434 -19.85 1.86 14.19
N LEU A 435 -20.13 0.61 14.56
CA LEU A 435 -19.52 -0.58 13.93
C LEU A 435 -19.95 -0.71 12.47
N LEU A 436 -21.24 -0.55 12.18
CA LEU A 436 -21.75 -0.62 10.81
C LEU A 436 -21.13 0.46 9.91
N GLU A 437 -21.03 1.70 10.39
CA GLU A 437 -20.35 2.81 9.68
C GLU A 437 -18.88 2.46 9.37
N LYS A 438 -18.09 1.99 10.35
CA LYS A 438 -16.70 1.55 10.12
C LYS A 438 -16.57 0.36 9.15
N ILE A 439 -17.61 -0.47 9.00
CA ILE A 439 -17.61 -1.55 7.99
C ILE A 439 -17.84 -0.95 6.60
N TYR A 440 -18.83 -0.07 6.43
CA TYR A 440 -19.07 0.64 5.15
C TYR A 440 -17.86 1.44 4.68
N ASP A 441 -17.15 2.14 5.58
CA ASP A 441 -15.90 2.87 5.30
C ASP A 441 -14.76 1.97 4.76
N ARG A 442 -14.83 0.65 5.00
CA ARG A 442 -13.80 -0.32 4.61
C ARG A 442 -14.19 -1.17 3.41
N ASN A 443 -15.46 -1.58 3.30
CA ASN A 443 -16.01 -2.29 2.16
C ASN A 443 -17.54 -2.10 2.12
N TYR A 444 -18.04 -1.44 1.07
CA TYR A 444 -19.46 -1.16 0.89
C TYR A 444 -20.33 -2.42 0.79
N ASP A 445 -19.91 -3.39 -0.04
CA ASP A 445 -20.66 -4.63 -0.28
C ASP A 445 -20.74 -5.47 1.00
N LEU A 446 -19.67 -5.46 1.79
CA LEU A 446 -19.64 -6.09 3.12
C LEU A 446 -20.55 -5.36 4.11
N GLY A 447 -20.61 -4.03 4.07
CA GLY A 447 -21.51 -3.24 4.90
C GLY A 447 -22.99 -3.52 4.60
N GLU A 448 -23.35 -3.65 3.33
CA GLU A 448 -24.70 -4.02 2.90
C GLU A 448 -25.04 -5.47 3.29
N SER A 449 -24.13 -6.42 3.05
CA SER A 449 -24.29 -7.82 3.48
C SER A 449 -24.43 -7.94 5.01
N PHE A 450 -23.63 -7.20 5.78
CA PHE A 450 -23.68 -7.17 7.24
C PHE A 450 -25.00 -6.57 7.75
N LYS A 451 -25.41 -5.41 7.23
CA LYS A 451 -26.66 -4.73 7.58
C LYS A 451 -27.90 -5.59 7.34
N ASN A 452 -27.93 -6.32 6.23
CA ASN A 452 -29.09 -7.11 5.83
C ASN A 452 -29.17 -8.48 6.54
N ASN A 453 -28.07 -8.97 7.11
CA ASN A 453 -27.96 -10.34 7.63
C ASN A 453 -27.49 -10.47 9.09
N ILE A 454 -27.18 -9.38 9.79
CA ILE A 454 -26.75 -9.39 11.20
C ILE A 454 -27.51 -8.31 11.98
N GLU A 455 -28.20 -8.76 13.03
CA GLU A 455 -29.08 -7.95 13.88
C GLU A 455 -28.62 -8.04 15.34
N PHE A 456 -28.31 -6.88 15.93
CA PHE A 456 -27.88 -6.74 17.32
C PHE A 456 -28.98 -7.20 18.29
N GLN A 457 -28.59 -7.80 19.42
CA GLN A 457 -29.52 -8.19 20.49
C GLN A 457 -29.12 -7.60 21.84
N SER A 458 -27.88 -7.81 22.30
CA SER A 458 -27.36 -7.19 23.53
C SER A 458 -25.83 -7.17 23.59
N PHE A 459 -25.28 -6.36 24.50
CA PHE A 459 -23.87 -6.35 24.86
C PHE A 459 -23.72 -6.34 26.39
N GLU A 460 -23.36 -7.48 26.97
CA GLU A 460 -23.32 -7.68 28.43
C GLU A 460 -22.06 -8.48 28.82
N ASP A 461 -21.39 -8.13 29.92
CA ASP A 461 -20.16 -8.80 30.40
C ASP A 461 -19.09 -9.05 29.32
N GLY A 462 -18.89 -8.08 28.42
CA GLY A 462 -17.95 -8.20 27.30
C GLY A 462 -18.38 -9.23 26.23
N LYS A 463 -19.64 -9.66 26.21
CA LYS A 463 -20.19 -10.57 25.19
C LYS A 463 -21.10 -9.78 24.24
N LEU A 464 -20.72 -9.70 22.97
CA LEU A 464 -21.53 -9.09 21.92
C LEU A 464 -22.46 -10.16 21.33
N THR A 465 -23.75 -10.04 21.57
CA THR A 465 -24.76 -10.99 21.13
C THR A 465 -25.52 -10.44 19.93
N TRP A 466 -25.48 -11.17 18.81
CA TRP A 466 -26.26 -10.87 17.62
C TRP A 466 -26.94 -12.11 17.04
N SER A 467 -27.99 -11.92 16.27
CA SER A 467 -28.52 -12.98 15.38
C SER A 467 -28.06 -12.77 13.95
N SER A 468 -27.63 -13.85 13.30
CA SER A 468 -27.37 -13.85 11.86
C SER A 468 -28.37 -14.69 11.08
N THR A 469 -28.87 -14.14 9.98
CA THR A 469 -29.78 -14.77 9.02
C THR A 469 -29.13 -15.09 7.67
N ALA A 470 -27.81 -14.86 7.54
CA ALA A 470 -27.06 -15.00 6.30
C ALA A 470 -27.24 -16.36 5.61
N GLN A 471 -27.69 -16.32 4.36
CA GLN A 471 -27.75 -17.48 3.47
C GLN A 471 -26.58 -17.49 2.48
N ASP A 472 -26.15 -18.68 2.10
CA ASP A 472 -25.26 -19.01 0.97
C ASP A 472 -24.12 -18.00 0.66
N GLU A 473 -24.32 -17.06 -0.27
CA GLU A 473 -23.24 -16.16 -0.73
C GLU A 473 -22.86 -15.09 0.31
N ASP A 474 -23.83 -14.49 0.99
CA ASP A 474 -23.58 -13.57 2.13
C ASP A 474 -22.82 -14.30 3.25
N LYS A 475 -23.14 -15.57 3.46
CA LYS A 475 -22.47 -16.41 4.46
C LYS A 475 -21.02 -16.74 4.09
N LYS A 476 -20.65 -16.70 2.80
CA LYS A 476 -19.25 -16.73 2.35
C LYS A 476 -18.60 -15.35 2.55
N GLN A 477 -19.23 -14.27 2.09
CA GLN A 477 -18.74 -12.88 2.22
C GLN A 477 -18.36 -12.54 3.67
N LEU A 478 -19.26 -12.79 4.61
CA LEU A 478 -19.07 -12.53 6.05
C LEU A 478 -18.02 -13.44 6.70
N ARG A 479 -17.76 -14.63 6.12
CA ARG A 479 -16.67 -15.53 6.58
C ARG A 479 -15.30 -15.11 6.05
N THR A 480 -15.20 -14.78 4.76
CA THR A 480 -13.97 -14.29 4.14
C THR A 480 -13.45 -13.03 4.83
N HIS A 481 -14.35 -12.12 5.20
CA HIS A 481 -14.01 -10.87 5.87
C HIS A 481 -14.11 -10.92 7.40
N TRP A 482 -14.27 -12.11 8.00
CA TRP A 482 -14.44 -12.27 9.46
C TRP A 482 -13.32 -11.63 10.29
N GLY A 483 -12.07 -11.67 9.79
CA GLY A 483 -10.94 -11.02 10.46
C GLY A 483 -11.10 -9.50 10.60
N LEU A 484 -11.63 -8.83 9.57
CA LEU A 484 -11.89 -7.39 9.59
C LEU A 484 -13.05 -7.06 10.53
N ILE A 485 -14.13 -7.84 10.49
CA ILE A 485 -15.28 -7.68 11.39
C ILE A 485 -14.84 -7.83 12.85
N ASN A 486 -14.09 -8.88 13.18
CA ASN A 486 -13.57 -9.14 14.53
C ASN A 486 -12.60 -8.04 15.00
N MET A 487 -11.76 -7.52 14.11
CA MET A 487 -10.89 -6.37 14.41
C MET A 487 -11.70 -5.11 14.74
N LEU A 488 -12.71 -4.77 13.93
CA LEU A 488 -13.56 -3.60 14.13
C LEU A 488 -14.47 -3.73 15.37
N VAL A 489 -14.93 -4.95 15.69
CA VAL A 489 -15.63 -5.22 16.96
C VAL A 489 -14.69 -4.94 18.15
N LYS A 490 -13.45 -5.43 18.13
CA LYS A 490 -12.49 -5.21 19.23
C LYS A 490 -12.08 -3.74 19.39
N ASP A 491 -12.02 -2.99 18.29
CA ASP A 491 -11.74 -1.55 18.23
C ASP A 491 -12.93 -0.66 18.68
N ILE A 492 -14.12 -1.24 18.92
CA ILE A 492 -15.31 -0.50 19.41
C ILE A 492 -15.81 -1.00 20.77
N PHE A 493 -15.82 -2.32 20.98
CA PHE A 493 -16.38 -2.97 22.18
C PHE A 493 -15.31 -3.48 23.16
N GLY A 494 -14.03 -3.54 22.74
CA GLY A 494 -12.89 -3.91 23.59
C GLY A 494 -12.13 -5.16 23.12
N ILE A 495 -10.84 -5.25 23.49
CA ILE A 495 -9.94 -6.32 23.06
C ILE A 495 -10.39 -7.71 23.55
N GLU A 496 -11.04 -7.77 24.72
CA GLU A 496 -11.53 -9.01 25.33
C GLU A 496 -12.92 -9.46 24.83
N THR A 497 -13.59 -8.67 23.97
CA THR A 497 -14.96 -8.95 23.54
C THR A 497 -15.10 -10.31 22.86
N LYS A 498 -16.09 -11.10 23.33
CA LYS A 498 -16.46 -12.40 22.75
C LYS A 498 -17.77 -12.28 22.00
N ILE A 499 -17.80 -12.70 20.74
CA ILE A 499 -18.99 -12.62 19.88
C ILE A 499 -19.81 -13.90 20.04
N VAL A 500 -21.12 -13.76 20.30
CA VAL A 500 -22.09 -14.84 20.42
C VAL A 500 -23.13 -14.70 19.31
N ASN A 501 -23.35 -15.76 18.53
CA ASN A 501 -24.29 -15.76 17.41
C ASN A 501 -25.50 -16.65 17.72
N ILE A 502 -26.70 -16.06 17.79
CA ILE A 502 -27.95 -16.75 18.07
C ILE A 502 -28.73 -16.98 16.76
N ALA A 503 -28.94 -18.24 16.40
CA ALA A 503 -29.71 -18.60 15.21
C ALA A 503 -31.22 -18.33 15.43
N LYS A 504 -31.79 -17.34 14.73
CA LYS A 504 -33.24 -17.13 14.68
C LYS A 504 -33.92 -18.35 14.01
N LYS A 505 -34.78 -19.06 14.75
CA LYS A 505 -35.72 -20.02 14.14
C LYS A 505 -36.74 -19.25 13.29
N LYS A 506 -36.91 -19.64 12.03
CA LYS A 506 -38.03 -19.16 11.21
C LYS A 506 -39.34 -19.66 11.83
N LEU A 507 -40.29 -18.77 12.06
CA LEU A 507 -41.71 -19.12 12.14
C LEU A 507 -42.33 -18.88 10.77
N ASP A 508 -42.88 -19.91 10.15
CA ASP A 508 -43.81 -19.74 9.05
C ASP A 508 -45.20 -19.40 9.58
N SER A 509 -45.77 -18.30 9.10
CA SER A 509 -47.22 -18.23 8.87
C SER A 509 -47.55 -17.14 7.87
N SER A 510 -48.39 -17.48 6.90
CA SER A 510 -48.81 -16.59 5.82
C SER A 510 -50.22 -16.05 6.09
N LYS A 511 -50.45 -14.76 5.78
CA LYS A 511 -51.48 -14.30 4.82
C LYS A 511 -51.53 -12.77 4.73
N PRO A 512 -51.87 -12.21 3.55
CA PRO A 512 -52.25 -10.81 3.40
C PRO A 512 -53.72 -10.59 3.80
N LEU A 513 -54.06 -9.36 4.20
CA LEU A 513 -55.42 -8.85 4.36
C LEU A 513 -55.47 -7.36 4.03
N GLU A 514 -56.64 -6.86 3.64
CA GLU A 514 -56.84 -5.55 3.02
C GLU A 514 -57.35 -4.48 4.00
N GLN A 515 -57.13 -3.21 3.61
CA GLN A 515 -57.99 -2.03 3.82
C GLN A 515 -58.74 -1.85 5.17
N THR A 516 -58.36 -0.80 5.89
CA THR A 516 -59.31 0.15 6.52
C THR A 516 -58.84 1.59 6.25
N ALA A 517 -59.74 2.58 6.34
CA ALA A 517 -59.50 3.95 5.84
C ALA A 517 -60.10 5.05 6.75
N ASN A 518 -59.58 6.28 6.58
CA ASN A 518 -59.94 7.54 7.26
C ASN A 518 -59.59 7.55 8.77
N ILE A 519 -59.39 8.68 9.47
CA ILE A 519 -59.76 10.11 9.34
C ILE A 519 -58.48 10.95 9.65
N ASP A 520 -58.15 12.16 9.14
CA ASP A 520 -58.97 13.33 8.77
C ASP A 520 -58.40 14.21 7.61
N SER A 521 -59.03 15.38 7.40
CA SER A 521 -58.64 16.65 6.76
C SER A 521 -57.13 17.07 6.82
N SER A 522 -56.60 17.94 5.93
CA SER A 522 -57.25 19.15 5.38
C SER A 522 -56.64 19.71 4.06
N SER A 523 -57.53 19.91 3.07
CA SER A 523 -57.55 20.95 2.02
C SER A 523 -56.24 21.61 1.50
N LYS A 524 -55.91 21.35 0.22
CA LYS A 524 -56.01 22.38 -0.84
C LYS A 524 -55.99 21.79 -2.26
N GLU A 525 -56.87 22.31 -3.10
CA GLU A 525 -57.00 22.03 -4.55
C GLU A 525 -56.01 22.95 -5.33
N MET A 526 -55.82 22.90 -6.67
CA MET A 526 -56.81 22.65 -7.72
C MET A 526 -56.17 22.43 -9.12
N ASN A 527 -56.75 21.52 -9.92
CA ASN A 527 -56.67 21.33 -11.39
C ASN A 527 -55.30 21.08 -12.09
N LEU A 528 -55.13 20.08 -12.98
CA LEU A 528 -55.91 19.46 -14.08
C LEU A 528 -55.78 20.14 -15.47
N VAL A 529 -55.15 19.42 -16.39
CA VAL A 529 -55.62 19.13 -17.77
C VAL A 529 -55.26 17.65 -18.06
N ASP A 530 -55.99 16.98 -18.95
CA ASP A 530 -56.09 15.51 -19.09
C ASP A 530 -55.93 15.04 -20.58
N GLU A 531 -56.26 13.77 -20.85
CA GLU A 531 -56.33 13.04 -22.13
C GLU A 531 -54.97 12.50 -22.68
N SER A 532 -54.68 11.20 -22.85
CA SER A 532 -55.44 9.96 -23.19
C SER A 532 -55.61 9.72 -24.73
N THR A 533 -55.72 8.51 -25.31
CA THR A 533 -55.56 7.09 -24.85
C THR A 533 -55.40 6.11 -26.06
N LEU A 534 -55.37 4.78 -25.80
CA LEU A 534 -55.63 3.63 -26.72
C LEU A 534 -54.44 3.16 -27.61
N GLN A 535 -54.19 1.88 -27.99
CA GLN A 535 -54.56 0.46 -27.67
C GLN A 535 -53.58 -0.45 -28.54
N GLN A 536 -53.43 -1.79 -28.58
CA GLN A 536 -53.88 -3.09 -27.99
C GLN A 536 -52.85 -4.19 -28.50
N ASN A 537 -52.68 -5.46 -28.05
CA ASN A 537 -53.07 -6.24 -26.86
C ASN A 537 -52.23 -7.57 -26.73
N VAL A 538 -51.99 -8.05 -25.49
CA VAL A 538 -52.06 -9.43 -24.91
C VAL A 538 -52.13 -10.69 -25.84
N PRO A 539 -51.52 -11.88 -25.52
CA PRO A 539 -50.32 -12.25 -24.70
C PRO A 539 -49.40 -13.36 -25.33
N HIS A 540 -48.30 -13.80 -24.66
CA HIS A 540 -48.04 -15.22 -24.25
C HIS A 540 -46.61 -15.51 -23.68
N THR A 541 -46.58 -16.03 -22.44
CA THR A 541 -45.75 -17.11 -21.84
C THR A 541 -44.24 -17.30 -22.16
N ASP A 542 -43.44 -17.12 -21.09
CA ASP A 542 -42.46 -18.06 -20.48
C ASP A 542 -41.08 -18.42 -21.10
N ALA A 543 -40.12 -18.49 -20.15
CA ALA A 543 -38.94 -19.36 -20.05
C ALA A 543 -37.52 -18.91 -20.54
N ASP A 544 -36.57 -19.18 -19.64
CA ASP A 544 -35.16 -19.55 -19.79
C ASP A 544 -34.17 -18.64 -20.55
N ALA A 545 -33.47 -17.81 -19.76
CA ALA A 545 -32.14 -17.30 -20.12
C ALA A 545 -31.07 -18.38 -19.86
N SER A 546 -30.47 -18.93 -20.92
CA SER A 546 -29.36 -19.89 -20.81
C SER A 546 -28.02 -19.16 -20.66
N SER A 547 -27.38 -19.33 -19.50
CA SER A 547 -25.99 -18.94 -19.26
C SER A 547 -25.06 -20.14 -19.41
N MET A 548 -24.16 -20.11 -20.40
CA MET A 548 -23.01 -21.02 -20.46
C MET A 548 -21.72 -20.20 -20.38
N ILE A 549 -20.93 -20.49 -19.35
CA ILE A 549 -19.51 -20.16 -19.23
C ILE A 549 -18.83 -21.47 -18.84
N GLU A 550 -17.80 -21.89 -19.57
CA GLU A 550 -16.98 -23.04 -19.22
C GLU A 550 -15.86 -22.60 -18.27
N ASP A 551 -15.66 -23.36 -17.19
CA ASP A 551 -14.56 -23.14 -16.24
C ASP A 551 -13.22 -23.60 -16.82
N VAL A 552 -12.16 -22.82 -16.57
CA VAL A 552 -10.78 -23.32 -16.56
C VAL A 552 -10.11 -22.83 -15.28
N GLU A 553 -9.83 -23.75 -14.36
CA GLU A 553 -9.10 -23.47 -13.12
C GLU A 553 -7.64 -23.06 -13.39
N MET A 554 -7.04 -22.27 -12.48
CA MET A 554 -5.99 -22.83 -11.59
C MET A 554 -5.62 -21.88 -10.42
N LYS A 555 -5.93 -22.37 -9.21
CA LYS A 555 -5.16 -22.31 -7.94
C LYS A 555 -4.10 -21.18 -7.86
N SER A 556 -4.33 -20.08 -7.14
CA SER A 556 -4.50 -19.95 -5.67
C SER A 556 -3.22 -20.26 -4.87
N SER A 557 -2.78 -19.30 -4.05
CA SER A 557 -1.58 -19.37 -3.20
C SER A 557 -1.89 -19.94 -1.82
N CYS A 558 -0.93 -20.64 -1.23
CA CYS A 558 -0.92 -20.93 0.21
C CYS A 558 -0.46 -19.70 1.01
N ILE A 559 -1.07 -19.49 2.18
CA ILE A 559 -0.47 -19.08 3.46
C ILE A 559 -1.58 -19.26 4.53
N SER A 560 -1.26 -19.90 5.66
CA SER A 560 -2.20 -20.14 6.75
C SER A 560 -1.99 -19.16 7.91
N PRO A 561 -3.04 -18.81 8.68
CA PRO A 561 -2.89 -18.09 9.95
C PRO A 561 -2.56 -19.03 11.13
N GLU A 562 -1.97 -18.43 12.15
CA GLU A 562 -1.77 -18.96 13.50
C GLU A 562 -3.08 -18.99 14.32
N ALA A 563 -3.23 -19.74 15.42
CA ALA A 563 -2.55 -20.94 15.90
C ALA A 563 -3.43 -21.61 16.99
N GLY A 564 -3.24 -22.91 17.22
CA GLY A 564 -3.90 -23.64 18.31
C GLY A 564 -3.27 -25.02 18.51
N GLU A 565 -2.84 -25.31 19.74
CA GLU A 565 -2.33 -26.60 20.26
C GLU A 565 -1.61 -27.50 19.24
N THR A 566 -0.34 -27.21 18.98
CA THR A 566 0.44 -27.85 17.92
C THR A 566 0.89 -29.28 18.25
N GLU A 567 0.55 -30.25 17.39
CA GLU A 567 1.21 -31.57 17.35
C GLU A 567 2.70 -31.53 16.90
N ALA A 568 3.27 -30.34 16.70
CA ALA A 568 4.66 -30.14 16.28
C ALA A 568 5.73 -30.64 17.27
N ALA A 569 5.32 -31.10 18.47
CA ALA A 569 6.19 -31.67 19.50
C ALA A 569 6.27 -33.21 19.50
N LYS A 570 5.78 -33.90 18.46
CA LYS A 570 6.07 -35.31 18.20
C LYS A 570 7.13 -35.43 17.10
N GLU A 571 8.23 -36.13 17.37
CA GLU A 571 9.21 -36.46 16.32
C GLU A 571 8.54 -37.30 15.22
N LYS A 572 8.39 -36.73 14.02
CA LYS A 572 8.03 -37.51 12.83
C LYS A 572 9.19 -38.42 12.44
N ASP A 573 8.92 -39.72 12.37
CA ASP A 573 9.87 -40.69 11.85
C ASP A 573 10.28 -40.34 10.40
N PRO A 574 11.57 -40.40 10.05
CA PRO A 574 12.07 -39.94 8.75
C PRO A 574 11.51 -40.75 7.56
N SER A 575 10.99 -41.94 7.82
CA SER A 575 10.26 -42.78 6.86
C SER A 575 8.89 -42.21 6.45
N THR A 576 8.24 -41.43 7.33
CA THR A 576 6.90 -40.86 7.08
C THR A 576 6.94 -39.66 6.13
N LEU A 577 8.04 -38.89 6.12
CA LEU A 577 8.21 -37.72 5.25
C LEU A 577 8.18 -38.07 3.76
N LEU A 578 8.68 -39.25 3.37
CA LEU A 578 8.56 -39.77 2.00
C LEU A 578 7.12 -40.09 1.57
N GLN A 579 6.17 -40.08 2.51
CA GLN A 579 4.76 -40.33 2.24
C GLN A 579 3.91 -39.07 2.10
N GLU A 580 4.43 -37.88 2.42
CA GLU A 580 3.70 -36.62 2.31
C GLU A 580 3.39 -36.27 0.84
N PRO A 581 2.21 -35.70 0.53
CA PRO A 581 1.70 -35.60 -0.84
C PRO A 581 2.59 -34.75 -1.75
N MET A 582 3.09 -33.61 -1.27
CA MET A 582 3.95 -32.72 -2.08
C MET A 582 5.29 -33.36 -2.44
N ILE A 583 5.83 -34.24 -1.58
CA ILE A 583 7.07 -34.97 -1.87
C ILE A 583 6.82 -36.08 -2.91
N LYS A 584 5.65 -36.73 -2.87
CA LYS A 584 5.23 -37.68 -3.92
C LYS A 584 5.00 -36.99 -5.26
N GLU A 585 4.33 -35.84 -5.30
CA GLU A 585 4.17 -35.05 -6.52
C GLU A 585 5.52 -34.59 -7.09
N ALA A 586 6.44 -34.12 -6.24
CA ALA A 586 7.79 -33.76 -6.67
C ALA A 586 8.61 -34.96 -7.21
N ILE A 587 8.50 -36.14 -6.59
CA ILE A 587 9.16 -37.36 -7.11
C ILE A 587 8.58 -37.75 -8.47
N ALA A 588 7.26 -37.66 -8.66
CA ALA A 588 6.59 -37.95 -9.94
C ALA A 588 6.91 -36.91 -11.04
N LEU A 589 7.20 -35.65 -10.68
CA LEU A 589 7.55 -34.58 -11.62
C LEU A 589 9.01 -34.60 -12.10
N PHE A 590 9.94 -35.14 -11.30
CA PHE A 590 11.39 -35.01 -11.53
C PHE A 590 12.16 -36.35 -11.65
N ASP A 591 11.49 -37.50 -11.49
CA ASP A 591 12.05 -38.88 -11.56
C ASP A 591 13.48 -39.04 -10.96
N PRO A 592 13.68 -38.69 -9.67
CA PRO A 592 15.01 -38.61 -9.09
C PRO A 592 15.59 -39.99 -8.72
N LYS A 593 16.69 -40.37 -9.37
CA LYS A 593 17.42 -41.64 -9.10
C LYS A 593 17.80 -41.90 -7.62
N LYS A 594 17.84 -40.86 -6.76
CA LYS A 594 18.02 -41.01 -5.31
C LYS A 594 17.54 -39.78 -4.55
N VAL A 595 16.76 -39.99 -3.49
CA VAL A 595 16.37 -38.95 -2.51
C VAL A 595 17.17 -39.16 -1.22
N ARG A 596 17.57 -38.06 -0.55
CA ARG A 596 18.23 -38.07 0.76
C ARG A 596 17.60 -37.02 1.68
N ILE A 597 17.08 -37.46 2.82
CA ILE A 597 16.63 -36.58 3.90
C ILE A 597 17.83 -36.32 4.81
N LYS A 598 18.12 -35.05 5.12
CA LYS A 598 19.14 -34.65 6.09
C LYS A 598 18.46 -33.85 7.20
N ARG A 599 18.52 -34.32 8.44
CA ARG A 599 18.19 -33.49 9.61
C ARG A 599 19.28 -32.43 9.75
N ASN A 600 18.91 -31.15 9.87
CA ASN A 600 19.81 -30.16 10.45
C ASN A 600 19.73 -30.31 11.98
N THR A 601 20.89 -30.55 12.58
CA THR A 601 21.15 -30.45 14.02
C THR A 601 21.70 -29.06 14.32
#